data_AF-A0AAW8NME6-F1
#
_entry.id   AF-A0AAW8NME6-F1
#
_cell.length_a   1.000
_cell.length_b   1.000
_cell.length_c   1.000
_cell.angle_alpha   90.00
_cell.angle_beta   90.00
_cell.angle_gamma   90.00
#
_symmetry.space_group_name_H-M   'P 1'
#
loop_
_entity.id
_entity.type
_entity.pdbx_description
1 polymer ?
#
loop_
_entity_poly.entity_id
_entity_poly.type
_entity_poly.pdbx_seq_one_letter_code
_entity_poly.pdbx_strand_id
1 'polypeptide(L)'
;MELANPISPITQVTIKPTNADTVLWMWEHLVPFSAAPTSLQGEIIRVLELLAWEAQANSNLNWDDSFDEMLIFLRKAFLSAEFPLAQHFSIETRLSIEADINRLANFVLPTELDSRIFSEEQPYIKDDLYDRLAGHLVDYCRAYPQIIPYLNVKS
;
A
#
# COMPACT_ATOMS: atom_id res chain seq x y z
N MET A 1 -2.20 37.02 16.08
CA MET A 1 -2.44 36.37 14.77
C MET A 1 -1.09 35.93 14.26
N GLU A 2 -0.64 34.76 14.71
CA GLU A 2 0.61 34.16 14.19
C GLU A 2 0.33 33.70 12.76
N LEU A 3 1.08 34.26 11.82
CA LEU A 3 1.12 33.73 10.46
C LEU A 3 1.78 32.35 10.55
N ALA A 4 1.00 31.30 10.31
CA ALA A 4 1.52 29.95 10.18
C ALA A 4 2.70 29.99 9.19
N ASN A 5 3.86 29.56 9.66
CA ASN A 5 5.07 29.44 8.84
C ASN A 5 4.69 28.56 7.63
N PRO A 6 4.92 28.99 6.38
CA PRO A 6 4.57 28.15 5.23
C PRO A 6 5.38 26.86 5.35
N ILE A 7 4.68 25.75 5.55
CA ILE A 7 5.29 24.42 5.56
C ILE A 7 5.93 24.26 4.18
N SER A 8 7.26 24.19 4.15
CA SER A 8 7.99 23.92 2.90
C SER A 8 7.41 22.67 2.25
N PRO A 9 7.18 22.68 0.92
CA PRO A 9 6.63 21.51 0.24
C PRO A 9 7.57 20.32 0.44
N ILE A 10 7.01 19.19 0.84
CA ILE A 10 7.76 17.95 0.98
C ILE A 10 8.10 17.45 -0.42
N THR A 11 9.40 17.39 -0.74
CA THR A 11 9.91 16.99 -2.05
C THR A 11 10.58 15.62 -2.03
N GLN A 12 10.90 15.09 -0.84
CA GLN A 12 11.56 13.80 -0.67
C GLN A 12 11.06 13.07 0.59
N VAL A 13 11.06 11.74 0.54
CA VAL A 13 10.83 10.87 1.69
C VAL A 13 12.00 11.01 2.68
N THR A 14 11.68 11.25 3.95
CA THR A 14 12.70 11.21 5.00
C THR A 14 12.97 9.77 5.41
N ILE A 15 14.08 9.21 4.95
CA ILE A 15 14.51 7.86 5.32
C ILE A 15 14.88 7.83 6.80
N LYS A 16 14.30 6.87 7.53
CA LYS A 16 14.57 6.62 8.94
C LYS A 16 15.42 5.35 9.12
N PRO A 17 16.00 5.11 10.32
CA PRO A 17 16.84 3.94 10.55
C PRO A 17 16.13 2.61 10.29
N THR A 18 14.82 2.52 10.55
CA THR A 18 14.03 1.31 10.32
C THR A 18 13.03 1.49 9.18
N ASN A 19 12.59 0.37 8.60
CA ASN A 19 11.50 0.38 7.62
C ASN A 19 10.22 0.93 8.26
N ALA A 20 9.87 0.45 9.46
CA ALA A 20 8.69 0.88 10.19
C ALA A 20 8.66 2.39 10.43
N ASP A 21 9.78 2.99 10.87
CA ASP A 21 9.86 4.43 11.09
C ASP A 21 9.74 5.23 9.78
N THR A 22 10.25 4.67 8.66
CA THR A 22 10.14 5.30 7.34
C THR A 22 8.70 5.25 6.83
N VAL A 23 8.02 4.12 7.04
CA VAL A 23 6.59 3.94 6.72
C VAL A 23 5.74 4.89 7.56
N LEU A 24 5.99 4.97 8.87
CA LEU A 24 5.30 5.91 9.76
C LEU A 24 5.50 7.35 9.29
N TRP A 25 6.71 7.73 8.90
CA TRP A 25 6.94 9.07 8.35
C TRP A 25 6.13 9.29 7.06
N MET A 26 6.08 8.32 6.14
CA MET A 26 5.27 8.43 4.92
C MET A 26 3.78 8.56 5.24
N TRP A 27 3.28 7.80 6.21
CA TRP A 27 1.90 7.92 6.70
C TRP A 27 1.61 9.35 7.21
N GLU A 28 2.40 9.82 8.18
CA GLU A 28 2.18 11.12 8.84
C GLU A 28 2.28 12.32 7.90
N HIS A 29 3.02 12.21 6.80
CA HIS A 29 3.38 13.34 5.95
C HIS A 29 2.82 13.28 4.53
N LEU A 30 2.53 12.08 4.01
CA LEU A 30 2.09 11.87 2.63
C LEU A 30 0.65 11.34 2.53
N VAL A 31 0.05 10.91 3.64
CA VAL A 31 -1.35 10.46 3.69
C VAL A 31 -2.19 11.53 4.39
N PRO A 32 -2.97 12.35 3.65
CA PRO A 32 -3.79 13.37 4.26
C PRO A 32 -5.00 12.74 4.97
N PHE A 33 -5.39 13.32 6.10
CA PHE A 33 -6.48 12.80 6.95
C PHE A 33 -7.84 12.69 6.23
N SER A 34 -8.15 13.60 5.31
CA SER A 34 -9.48 13.71 4.69
C SER A 34 -9.47 13.87 3.17
N ALA A 35 -8.35 13.52 2.51
CA ALA A 35 -8.21 13.63 1.06
C ALA A 35 -7.46 12.42 0.48
N ALA A 36 -7.47 12.29 -0.84
CA ALA A 36 -6.59 11.36 -1.52
C ALA A 36 -5.14 11.87 -1.46
N PRO A 37 -4.15 10.99 -1.18
CA PRO A 37 -2.73 11.29 -1.35
C PRO A 37 -2.43 11.84 -2.74
N THR A 38 -1.57 12.86 -2.80
CA THR A 38 -1.09 13.46 -4.06
C THR A 38 0.25 12.86 -4.53
N SER A 39 0.74 11.85 -3.81
CA SER A 39 1.99 11.14 -4.12
C SER A 39 1.75 9.65 -4.26
N LEU A 40 2.54 9.00 -5.13
CA LEU A 40 2.48 7.55 -5.31
C LEU A 40 2.83 6.82 -4.01
N GLN A 41 3.85 7.31 -3.30
CA GLN A 41 4.27 6.74 -2.02
C GLN A 41 3.15 6.81 -0.99
N GLY A 42 2.49 7.96 -0.84
CA GLY A 42 1.36 8.12 0.07
C GLY A 42 0.17 7.24 -0.31
N GLU A 43 -0.16 7.11 -1.60
CA GLU A 43 -1.26 6.25 -2.04
C GLU A 43 -0.99 4.77 -1.76
N ILE A 44 0.23 4.29 -2.00
CA ILE A 44 0.61 2.91 -1.67
C ILE A 44 0.42 2.64 -0.18
N ILE A 45 0.94 3.52 0.69
CA ILE A 45 0.80 3.35 2.15
C ILE A 45 -0.67 3.40 2.56
N ARG A 46 -1.45 4.36 2.07
CA ARG A 46 -2.90 4.43 2.36
C ARG A 46 -3.61 3.13 1.99
N VAL A 47 -3.32 2.58 0.81
CA VAL A 47 -3.96 1.35 0.33
C VAL A 47 -3.55 0.13 1.15
N LEU A 48 -2.27 -0.01 1.50
CA LEU A 48 -1.81 -1.11 2.35
C LEU A 48 -2.49 -1.08 3.73
N GLU A 49 -2.61 0.09 4.35
CA GLU A 49 -3.27 0.25 5.65
C GLU A 49 -4.77 -0.05 5.59
N LEU A 50 -5.47 0.36 4.52
CA LEU A 50 -6.88 0.06 4.36
C LEU A 50 -7.14 -1.43 4.16
N LEU A 51 -6.31 -2.11 3.37
CA LEU A 51 -6.41 -3.56 3.18
C LEU A 51 -6.13 -4.31 4.49
N ALA A 52 -5.07 -3.90 5.22
CA ALA A 52 -4.74 -4.50 6.51
C ALA A 52 -5.88 -4.31 7.53
N TRP A 53 -6.38 -3.08 7.66
CA TRP A 53 -7.49 -2.77 8.55
C TRP A 53 -8.74 -3.58 8.22
N GLU A 54 -9.12 -3.68 6.94
CA GLU A 54 -10.30 -4.44 6.53
C GLU A 54 -10.16 -5.93 6.85
N ALA A 55 -9.00 -6.53 6.60
CA ALA A 55 -8.76 -7.93 6.94
C ALA A 55 -8.72 -8.16 8.46
N GLN A 56 -8.02 -7.31 9.22
CA GLN A 56 -7.73 -7.52 10.63
C GLN A 56 -8.90 -7.12 11.54
N ALA A 57 -9.53 -5.99 11.27
CA ALA A 57 -10.60 -5.45 12.10
C ALA A 57 -11.98 -5.95 11.67
N ASN A 58 -12.19 -6.14 10.36
CA ASN A 58 -13.50 -6.48 9.79
C ASN A 58 -13.56 -7.87 9.17
N SER A 59 -12.44 -8.62 9.12
CA SER A 59 -12.38 -9.94 8.46
C SER A 59 -12.88 -9.89 7.01
N ASN A 60 -12.60 -8.81 6.29
CA ASN A 60 -13.09 -8.54 4.92
C ASN A 60 -14.62 -8.57 4.78
N LEU A 61 -15.38 -8.29 5.83
CA LEU A 61 -16.84 -8.25 5.79
C LEU A 61 -17.38 -7.08 4.96
N ASN A 62 -16.67 -5.95 4.93
CA ASN A 62 -17.04 -4.75 4.16
C ASN A 62 -16.37 -4.71 2.79
N TRP A 63 -15.75 -5.81 2.34
CA TRP A 63 -15.09 -5.86 1.05
C TRP A 63 -16.09 -5.63 -0.08
N ASP A 64 -15.74 -4.70 -0.97
CA ASP A 64 -16.47 -4.32 -2.17
C ASP A 64 -15.51 -4.08 -3.33
N ASP A 65 -16.03 -3.70 -4.50
CA ASP A 65 -15.26 -3.46 -5.72
C ASP A 65 -14.11 -2.44 -5.51
N SER A 66 -14.21 -1.54 -4.52
CA SER A 66 -13.16 -0.56 -4.26
C SER A 66 -11.89 -1.18 -3.68
N PHE A 67 -12.01 -2.29 -2.94
CA PHE A 67 -10.85 -3.06 -2.47
C PHE A 67 -10.19 -3.86 -3.58
N ASP A 68 -10.97 -4.34 -4.56
CA ASP A 68 -10.44 -4.97 -5.76
C ASP A 68 -9.67 -3.95 -6.61
N GLU A 69 -10.20 -2.73 -6.76
CA GLU A 69 -9.49 -1.62 -7.41
C GLU A 69 -8.18 -1.26 -6.68
N MET A 70 -8.17 -1.33 -5.34
CA MET A 70 -6.96 -1.14 -4.53
C MET A 70 -5.89 -2.21 -4.80
N LEU A 71 -6.28 -3.49 -4.90
CA LEU A 71 -5.35 -4.56 -5.26
C LEU A 71 -4.81 -4.41 -6.69
N ILE A 72 -5.67 -4.01 -7.64
CA ILE A 72 -5.27 -3.69 -9.02
C ILE A 72 -4.26 -2.54 -9.01
N PHE A 73 -4.52 -1.49 -8.23
CA PHE A 73 -3.60 -0.37 -8.07
C PHE A 73 -2.24 -0.82 -7.53
N LEU A 74 -2.19 -1.61 -6.44
CA LEU A 74 -0.92 -2.13 -5.92
C LEU A 74 -0.18 -2.93 -6.98
N ARG A 75 -0.89 -3.81 -7.70
CA ARG A 75 -0.28 -4.60 -8.79
C ARG A 75 0.33 -3.69 -9.86
N LYS A 76 -0.37 -2.64 -10.27
CA LYS A 76 0.16 -1.67 -11.24
C LYS A 76 1.37 -0.91 -10.67
N ALA A 77 1.24 -0.35 -9.47
CA ALA A 77 2.28 0.45 -8.83
C ALA A 77 3.60 -0.32 -8.70
N PHE A 78 3.53 -1.59 -8.29
CA PHE A 78 4.72 -2.41 -8.09
C PHE A 78 5.20 -3.17 -9.34
N LEU A 79 4.32 -3.51 -10.29
CA LEU A 79 4.68 -4.44 -11.37
C LEU A 79 4.52 -3.87 -12.79
N SER A 80 3.74 -2.80 -12.99
CA SER A 80 3.54 -2.22 -14.33
C SER A 80 4.65 -1.24 -14.69
N ALA A 81 5.14 -1.31 -15.94
CA ALA A 81 6.13 -0.37 -16.47
C ALA A 81 5.64 1.10 -16.50
N GLU A 82 4.33 1.31 -16.36
CA GLU A 82 3.71 2.63 -16.18
C GLU A 82 4.23 3.38 -14.95
N PHE A 83 4.66 2.65 -13.92
CA PHE A 83 5.14 3.23 -12.66
C PHE A 83 6.66 3.07 -12.52
N PRO A 84 7.38 4.11 -12.08
CA PRO A 84 8.84 4.07 -11.96
C PRO A 84 9.31 3.07 -10.89
N LEU A 85 8.48 2.81 -9.87
CA LEU A 85 8.72 1.83 -8.81
C LEU A 85 8.96 0.43 -9.38
N ALA A 86 8.14 0.01 -10.35
CA ALA A 86 8.19 -1.34 -10.94
C ALA A 86 9.48 -1.64 -11.71
N GLN A 87 10.19 -0.59 -12.16
CA GLN A 87 11.44 -0.70 -12.92
C GLN A 87 12.65 -0.97 -12.02
N HIS A 88 12.50 -0.79 -10.70
CA HIS A 88 13.58 -0.99 -9.73
C HIS A 88 13.74 -2.46 -9.30
N PHE A 89 12.66 -3.24 -9.37
CA PHE A 89 12.65 -4.57 -8.78
C PHE A 89 13.28 -5.63 -9.67
N SER A 90 14.03 -6.53 -9.04
CA SER A 90 14.49 -7.77 -9.66
C SER A 90 13.31 -8.69 -10.03
N ILE A 91 13.54 -9.67 -10.89
CA ILE A 91 12.52 -10.67 -11.25
C ILE A 91 12.03 -11.42 -9.99
N GLU A 92 12.94 -11.80 -9.09
CA GLU A 92 12.60 -12.49 -7.85
C GLU A 92 11.71 -11.62 -6.94
N THR A 93 12.08 -10.35 -6.76
CA THR A 93 11.28 -9.39 -5.99
C THR A 93 9.89 -9.21 -6.60
N ARG A 94 9.78 -9.12 -7.92
CA ARG A 94 8.50 -9.01 -8.63
C ARG A 94 7.61 -10.23 -8.42
N LEU A 95 8.18 -11.44 -8.45
CA LEU A 95 7.45 -12.68 -8.16
C LEU A 95 6.97 -12.73 -6.70
N SER A 96 7.81 -12.28 -5.75
CA SER A 96 7.40 -12.18 -4.34
C SER A 96 6.24 -11.21 -4.15
N ILE A 97 6.33 -10.00 -4.73
CA ILE A 97 5.26 -8.99 -4.68
C ILE A 97 3.97 -9.55 -5.28
N GLU A 98 4.05 -10.20 -6.45
CA GLU A 98 2.89 -10.79 -7.10
C GLU A 98 2.25 -11.88 -6.24
N ALA A 99 3.05 -12.76 -5.61
CA ALA A 99 2.57 -13.78 -4.71
C ALA A 99 1.87 -13.19 -3.47
N ASP A 100 2.42 -12.11 -2.91
CA ASP A 100 1.85 -11.43 -1.74
C ASP A 100 0.50 -10.79 -2.09
N ILE A 101 0.43 -10.03 -3.19
CA ILE A 101 -0.83 -9.43 -3.66
C ILE A 101 -1.85 -10.52 -3.99
N ASN A 102 -1.44 -11.63 -4.63
CA ASN A 102 -2.33 -12.76 -4.90
C ASN A 102 -2.86 -13.38 -3.60
N ARG A 103 -2.04 -13.50 -2.55
CA ARG A 103 -2.51 -14.03 -1.27
C ARG A 103 -3.51 -13.09 -0.60
N LEU A 104 -3.29 -11.78 -0.65
CA LEU A 104 -4.25 -10.80 -0.14
C LEU A 104 -5.60 -10.88 -0.86
N ALA A 105 -5.58 -11.18 -2.17
CA ALA A 105 -6.78 -11.33 -2.99
C ALA A 105 -7.49 -12.69 -2.82
N ASN A 106 -6.79 -13.73 -2.36
CA ASN A 106 -7.30 -15.09 -2.35
C ASN A 106 -7.97 -15.42 -1.01
N PHE A 107 -9.27 -15.14 -0.92
CA PHE A 107 -10.14 -15.54 0.18
C PHE A 107 -11.58 -15.69 -0.31
N VAL A 108 -12.40 -16.40 0.46
CA VAL A 108 -13.85 -16.46 0.28
C VAL A 108 -14.49 -15.40 1.16
N LEU A 109 -15.43 -14.63 0.61
CA LEU A 109 -16.11 -13.59 1.38
C LEU A 109 -16.84 -14.20 2.58
N PRO A 110 -16.87 -13.54 3.75
CA PRO A 110 -17.63 -14.01 4.91
C PRO A 110 -19.10 -14.31 4.62
N THR A 111 -19.69 -13.59 3.67
CA THR A 111 -21.07 -13.76 3.19
C THR A 111 -21.29 -15.00 2.32
N GLU A 112 -20.21 -15.61 1.82
CA GLU A 112 -20.21 -16.75 0.92
C GLU A 112 -19.71 -18.04 1.60
N LEU A 113 -19.42 -17.99 2.91
CA LEU A 113 -18.89 -19.12 3.66
C LEU A 113 -19.89 -20.28 3.73
N ASP A 114 -19.44 -21.48 3.38
CA ASP A 114 -20.10 -22.74 3.74
C ASP A 114 -19.30 -23.48 4.83
N SER A 115 -19.82 -24.61 5.34
CA SER A 115 -19.20 -25.36 6.43
C SER A 115 -17.83 -26.01 6.12
N ARG A 116 -17.25 -25.85 4.92
CA ARG A 116 -16.06 -26.58 4.42
C ARG A 116 -14.88 -25.68 4.05
N ILE A 117 -14.75 -24.53 4.70
CA ILE A 117 -13.68 -23.56 4.41
C ILE A 117 -12.34 -24.06 4.96
N PHE A 118 -11.31 -24.06 4.11
CA PHE A 118 -9.93 -24.29 4.52
C PHE A 118 -9.30 -23.01 5.07
N SER A 119 -8.29 -23.12 5.93
CA SER A 119 -7.61 -21.97 6.54
C SER A 119 -7.01 -20.99 5.53
N GLU A 120 -6.61 -21.50 4.36
CA GLU A 120 -6.06 -20.78 3.23
C GLU A 120 -7.07 -19.95 2.43
N GLU A 121 -8.36 -20.21 2.62
CA GLU A 121 -9.48 -19.49 2.00
C GLU A 121 -10.01 -18.36 2.89
N GLN A 122 -9.38 -18.13 4.05
CA GLN A 122 -9.71 -17.02 4.93
C GLN A 122 -8.92 -15.74 4.58
N PRO A 123 -9.48 -14.55 4.88
CA PRO A 123 -8.77 -13.28 4.82
C PRO A 123 -7.39 -13.35 5.48
N TYR A 124 -6.39 -12.70 4.87
CA TYR A 124 -5.04 -12.70 5.40
C TYR A 124 -4.86 -11.59 6.45
N ILE A 125 -4.72 -11.99 7.72
CA ILE A 125 -4.72 -11.05 8.85
C ILE A 125 -3.33 -10.74 9.43
N LYS A 126 -2.27 -11.44 9.01
CA LYS A 126 -0.93 -11.22 9.58
C LYS A 126 -0.24 -10.03 8.90
N ASP A 127 0.59 -9.32 9.66
CA ASP A 127 1.29 -8.12 9.19
C ASP A 127 2.39 -8.40 8.15
N ASP A 128 2.91 -9.62 8.07
CA ASP A 128 4.12 -9.95 7.32
C ASP A 128 4.02 -9.72 5.80
N LEU A 129 2.84 -9.83 5.19
CA LEU A 129 2.66 -9.46 3.78
C LEU A 129 2.63 -7.95 3.59
N TYR A 130 1.90 -7.23 4.46
CA TYR A 130 1.79 -5.78 4.41
C TYR A 130 3.16 -5.11 4.67
N ASP A 131 3.87 -5.58 5.70
CA ASP A 131 5.23 -5.14 6.05
C ASP A 131 6.22 -5.39 4.92
N ARG A 132 6.12 -6.53 4.22
CA ARG A 132 7.00 -6.86 3.10
C ARG A 132 6.74 -5.97 1.89
N LEU A 133 5.48 -5.74 1.53
CA LEU A 133 5.10 -4.81 0.47
C LEU A 133 5.53 -3.37 0.79
N ALA A 134 5.31 -2.91 2.02
CA ALA A 134 5.79 -1.61 2.49
C ALA A 134 7.33 -1.54 2.49
N GLY A 135 8.00 -2.63 2.86
CA GLY A 135 9.45 -2.77 2.81
C GLY A 135 10.02 -2.57 1.41
N HIS A 136 9.39 -3.15 0.38
CA HIS A 136 9.79 -2.93 -1.02
C HIS A 136 9.66 -1.47 -1.46
N LEU A 137 8.62 -0.77 -0.99
CA LEU A 137 8.51 0.68 -1.21
C LEU A 137 9.63 1.45 -0.50
N VAL A 138 9.94 1.10 0.75
CA VAL A 138 11.04 1.74 1.51
C VAL A 138 12.38 1.53 0.80
N ASP A 139 12.65 0.32 0.31
CA ASP A 139 13.88 0.02 -0.42
C ASP A 139 14.02 0.85 -1.69
N TYR A 140 12.93 1.04 -2.43
CA TYR A 140 12.90 1.98 -3.55
C TYR A 140 13.20 3.42 -3.09
N CYS A 141 12.53 3.90 -2.04
CA CYS A 141 12.72 5.26 -1.52
C CYS A 141 14.14 5.51 -1.01
N ARG A 142 14.86 4.48 -0.55
CA ARG A 142 16.29 4.59 -0.19
C ARG A 142 17.16 4.92 -1.40
N ALA A 143 16.82 4.38 -2.57
CA ALA A 143 17.53 4.67 -3.82
C ALA A 143 17.02 5.95 -4.51
N TYR A 144 15.72 6.22 -4.41
CA TYR A 144 15.01 7.30 -5.09
C TYR A 144 14.03 7.99 -4.14
N PRO A 145 14.52 8.86 -3.23
CA PRO A 145 13.69 9.45 -2.18
C PRO A 145 12.72 10.50 -2.71
N GLN A 146 12.80 10.92 -3.97
CA GLN A 146 11.96 11.97 -4.55
C GLN A 146 10.47 11.58 -4.52
N ILE A 147 9.63 12.52 -4.07
CA ILE A 147 8.18 12.34 -4.12
C ILE A 147 7.74 12.23 -5.58
N ILE A 148 6.98 11.19 -5.89
CA ILE A 148 6.43 10.96 -7.23
C ILE A 148 5.01 11.51 -7.22
N PRO A 149 4.71 12.56 -8.00
CA PRO A 149 3.35 13.06 -8.12
C PRO A 149 2.41 11.96 -8.60
N TYR A 150 1.29 11.79 -7.91
CA TYR A 150 0.23 10.87 -8.30
C TYR A 150 -1.08 11.62 -8.29
N LEU A 151 -1.61 11.85 -9.49
CA LEU A 151 -2.97 12.33 -9.65
C LEU A 151 -3.79 11.10 -10.00
N ASN A 152 -4.62 10.67 -9.04
CA ASN A 152 -5.62 9.65 -9.29
C ASN A 152 -6.69 10.27 -10.22
N VAL A 153 -6.41 10.28 -11.52
CA VAL A 153 -7.39 10.67 -12.52
C VAL A 153 -8.38 9.51 -12.56
N LYS A 154 -9.45 9.62 -11.77
CA LYS A 154 -10.64 8.79 -11.99
C LYS A 154 -11.08 9.03 -13.44
N SER A 155 -10.76 8.10 -14.33
CA SER A 155 -11.28 8.00 -15.69
C SER A 155 -12.66 7.37 -15.68
#